data_AF-A0A9P4R6U1-F1
#
_entry.id   AF-A0A9P4R6U1-F1
#
_cell.length_a   1.000
_cell.length_b   1.000
_cell.length_c   1.000
_cell.angle_alpha   90.00
_cell.angle_beta   90.00
_cell.angle_gamma   90.00
#
_symmetry.space_group_name_H-M   'P 1'
#
loop_
_entity.id
_entity.type
_entity.pdbx_description
1 polymer ?
#
loop_
_entity_poly.entity_id
_entity_poly.type
_entity_poly.pdbx_seq_one_letter_code
_entity_poly.pdbx_strand_id
1 'polypeptide(L)'
;MFEYPPGAKNGLSAPDVSSAATAASTHPDQQVYNIDGFWTCSTCSARNTLLYRAGEHPFAQMRCKAPHCDQIWNLQCQTTSVIRRFASKAGDPVAVPALDGLHKQPEHIPYFCMCSGCGQTWRAQKATKIQKLKAKVYKDRRASDGVEGDVQIPEQRLLRFEGTECACGAVQDADTWPRFSIRHDPAFRLGDAASVYYYLPREE
;
A
#
# COMPACT_ATOMS: atom_id res chain seq x y z
N MET A 1 -36.24 -39.37 -55.35
CA MET A 1 -35.84 -40.77 -55.12
C MET A 1 -34.32 -40.74 -55.11
N PHE A 2 -33.69 -40.77 -53.92
CA PHE A 2 -32.24 -40.72 -53.78
C PHE A 2 -31.81 -41.93 -52.96
N GLU A 3 -31.02 -42.79 -53.59
CA GLU A 3 -30.44 -43.99 -53.01
C GLU A 3 -29.24 -43.62 -52.13
N TYR A 4 -29.19 -44.20 -50.91
CA TYR A 4 -28.04 -44.12 -50.02
C TYR A 4 -27.14 -45.35 -50.23
N PRO A 5 -25.80 -45.19 -50.32
CA PRO A 5 -24.88 -46.32 -50.34
C PRO A 5 -24.59 -46.82 -48.92
N PRO A 6 -24.24 -48.11 -48.74
CA PRO A 6 -24.00 -48.70 -47.44
C PRO A 6 -22.52 -48.64 -47.02
N GLY A 7 -22.32 -48.36 -45.74
CA GLY A 7 -21.34 -49.06 -44.89
C GLY A 7 -19.87 -48.73 -45.05
N ALA A 8 -19.34 -47.93 -44.13
CA ALA A 8 -17.93 -47.95 -43.75
C ALA A 8 -17.81 -48.29 -42.26
N LYS A 9 -17.23 -49.47 -41.97
CA LYS A 9 -16.87 -49.91 -40.62
C LYS A 9 -15.53 -49.27 -40.25
N ASN A 10 -15.54 -48.27 -39.36
CA ASN A 10 -14.31 -47.74 -38.78
C ASN A 10 -14.09 -48.36 -37.40
N GLY A 11 -12.97 -49.06 -37.28
CA GLY A 11 -12.50 -49.68 -36.04
C GLY A 11 -12.17 -48.63 -34.99
N LEU A 12 -12.75 -48.79 -33.81
CA LEU A 12 -12.39 -48.08 -32.60
C LEU A 12 -11.15 -48.74 -31.99
N SER A 13 -10.00 -48.13 -32.19
CA SER A 13 -8.83 -48.33 -31.33
C SER A 13 -8.93 -47.33 -30.18
N ALA A 14 -8.99 -47.84 -28.95
CA ALA A 14 -9.04 -47.03 -27.74
C ALA A 14 -7.75 -46.19 -27.59
N PRO A 15 -7.82 -44.88 -27.29
CA PRO A 15 -6.64 -44.13 -26.92
C PRO A 15 -6.20 -44.48 -25.49
N ASP A 16 -4.89 -44.72 -25.36
CA ASP A 16 -4.16 -44.90 -24.12
C ASP A 16 -4.42 -43.73 -23.15
N VAL A 17 -5.01 -44.04 -21.99
CA VAL A 17 -5.23 -43.11 -20.89
C VAL A 17 -3.93 -42.99 -20.08
N SER A 18 -2.92 -42.35 -20.66
CA SER A 18 -1.75 -41.91 -19.89
C SER A 18 -2.13 -40.69 -19.06
N SER A 19 -2.19 -40.91 -17.75
CA SER A 19 -2.33 -39.91 -16.68
C SER A 19 -1.36 -38.74 -16.87
N ALA A 20 -1.85 -37.64 -17.45
CA ALA A 20 -1.25 -36.34 -17.27
C ALA A 20 -1.61 -35.85 -15.87
N ALA A 21 -0.63 -35.80 -14.97
CA ALA A 21 -0.75 -35.07 -13.72
C ALA A 21 -1.09 -33.62 -14.06
N THR A 22 -2.34 -33.23 -13.78
CA THR A 22 -2.81 -31.85 -13.88
C THR A 22 -1.95 -31.01 -12.94
N ALA A 23 -0.92 -30.38 -13.47
CA ALA A 23 -0.22 -29.30 -12.80
C ALA A 23 -1.27 -28.26 -12.46
N ALA A 24 -1.54 -28.08 -11.17
CA ALA A 24 -2.37 -26.99 -10.68
C ALA A 24 -1.77 -25.71 -11.25
N SER A 25 -2.46 -25.12 -12.23
CA SER A 25 -2.13 -23.80 -12.75
C SER A 25 -2.41 -22.82 -11.62
N THR A 26 -1.38 -22.59 -10.81
CA THR A 26 -1.29 -21.48 -9.86
C THR A 26 -1.35 -20.21 -10.70
N HIS A 27 -2.56 -19.75 -11.04
CA HIS A 27 -2.76 -18.43 -11.61
C HIS A 27 -2.31 -17.43 -10.54
N PRO A 28 -1.20 -16.70 -10.74
CA PRO A 28 -0.67 -15.80 -9.73
C PRO A 28 -1.53 -14.54 -9.50
N ASP A 29 -2.72 -14.46 -10.09
CA ASP A 29 -3.35 -13.16 -10.37
C ASP A 29 -4.78 -12.99 -9.83
N GLN A 30 -5.33 -13.98 -9.12
CA GLN A 30 -6.52 -13.75 -8.30
C GLN A 30 -6.09 -13.25 -6.90
N GLN A 31 -5.46 -12.08 -6.87
CA GLN A 31 -5.30 -11.34 -5.62
C GLN A 31 -6.70 -10.95 -5.10
N VAL A 32 -7.05 -11.45 -3.92
CA VAL A 32 -8.30 -11.09 -3.23
C VAL A 32 -8.17 -9.64 -2.78
N TYR A 33 -8.87 -8.74 -3.47
CA TYR A 33 -8.97 -7.34 -3.08
C TYR A 33 -10.14 -7.14 -2.12
N ASN A 34 -9.85 -6.55 -0.97
CA ASN A 34 -10.91 -6.00 -0.12
C ASN A 34 -11.28 -4.62 -0.66
N ILE A 35 -12.57 -4.41 -0.92
CA ILE A 35 -13.08 -3.08 -1.25
C ILE A 35 -13.21 -2.33 0.05
N ASP A 36 -12.21 -1.50 0.35
CA ASP A 36 -12.18 -0.76 1.60
C ASP A 36 -12.89 0.59 1.48
N GLY A 37 -13.07 1.13 0.26
CA GLY A 37 -13.78 2.40 0.07
C GLY A 37 -13.82 2.90 -1.37
N PHE A 38 -14.04 4.20 -1.52
CA PHE A 38 -14.07 4.88 -2.82
C PHE A 38 -13.49 6.29 -2.75
N TRP A 39 -13.14 6.82 -3.91
CA TRP A 39 -12.82 8.22 -4.13
C TRP A 39 -13.51 8.76 -5.39
N THR A 40 -13.76 10.06 -5.43
CA THR A 40 -14.39 10.76 -6.55
C THR A 40 -13.35 11.63 -7.24
N CYS A 41 -13.17 11.43 -8.54
CA CYS A 41 -12.22 12.19 -9.34
C CYS A 41 -12.63 13.67 -9.42
N SER A 42 -11.71 14.59 -9.13
CA SER A 42 -11.98 16.02 -9.20
C SER A 42 -12.15 16.57 -10.62
N THR A 43 -11.69 15.83 -11.64
CA THR A 43 -11.75 16.27 -13.05
C THR A 43 -13.05 15.84 -13.74
N CYS A 44 -13.46 14.57 -13.59
CA CYS A 44 -14.61 14.00 -14.31
C CYS A 44 -15.75 13.54 -13.39
N SER A 45 -15.61 13.74 -12.07
CA SER A 45 -16.59 13.30 -11.05
C SER A 45 -16.87 11.80 -11.00
N ALA A 46 -16.12 10.98 -11.73
CA ALA A 46 -16.27 9.54 -11.69
C ALA A 46 -15.85 8.97 -10.33
N ARG A 47 -16.63 8.01 -9.85
CA ARG A 47 -16.36 7.26 -8.62
C ARG A 47 -15.42 6.10 -8.94
N ASN A 48 -14.32 6.02 -8.21
CA ASN A 48 -13.30 5.01 -8.33
C ASN A 48 -13.21 4.20 -7.03
N THR A 49 -13.03 2.89 -7.15
CA THR A 49 -12.91 1.99 -6.00
C THR A 49 -11.50 2.04 -5.40
N LEU A 50 -11.42 2.06 -4.06
CA LEU A 50 -10.18 1.82 -3.34
C LEU A 50 -9.99 0.32 -3.16
N LEU A 51 -9.08 -0.26 -3.95
CA LEU A 51 -8.74 -1.67 -3.88
C LEU A 51 -7.56 -1.85 -2.94
N TYR A 52 -7.81 -2.34 -1.74
CA TYR A 52 -6.78 -2.60 -0.75
C TYR A 52 -5.98 -3.86 -1.09
N ARG A 53 -4.68 -3.82 -0.81
CA ARG A 53 -3.76 -4.96 -0.94
C ARG A 53 -2.89 -5.07 0.31
N ALA A 54 -2.71 -6.30 0.78
CA ALA A 54 -1.65 -6.59 1.73
C ALA A 54 -0.28 -6.47 1.03
N GLY A 55 0.74 -6.02 1.76
CA GLY A 55 2.10 -5.83 1.24
C GLY A 55 2.53 -4.37 1.16
N GLU A 56 3.54 -4.06 0.35
CA GLU A 56 4.19 -2.74 0.27
C GLU A 56 3.30 -1.63 -0.30
N HIS A 57 2.33 -2.00 -1.14
CA HIS A 57 1.41 -1.08 -1.79
C HIS A 57 0.02 -1.25 -1.20
N PRO A 58 -0.38 -0.44 -0.21
CA PRO A 58 -1.62 -0.67 0.52
C PRO A 58 -2.87 -0.55 -0.36
N PHE A 59 -2.78 0.22 -1.45
CA PHE A 59 -3.84 0.33 -2.43
C PHE A 59 -3.28 0.11 -3.83
N ALA A 60 -4.13 -0.43 -4.71
CA ALA A 60 -3.87 -0.43 -6.14
C ALA A 60 -3.64 1.01 -6.66
N GLN A 61 -3.12 1.11 -7.88
CA GLN A 61 -2.82 2.38 -8.53
C GLN A 61 -4.02 3.35 -8.48
N MET A 62 -3.80 4.51 -7.86
CA MET A 62 -4.81 5.53 -7.59
C MET A 62 -5.06 6.44 -8.81
N ARG A 63 -5.45 5.83 -9.93
CA ARG A 63 -5.75 6.50 -11.20
C ARG A 63 -7.22 6.34 -11.55
N CYS A 64 -7.84 7.41 -12.06
CA CYS A 64 -9.22 7.38 -12.53
C CYS A 64 -9.41 6.30 -13.61
N LYS A 65 -10.53 5.57 -13.54
CA LYS A 65 -10.88 4.49 -14.49
C LYS A 65 -11.98 4.89 -15.47
N ALA A 66 -12.47 6.12 -15.41
CA ALA A 66 -13.45 6.61 -16.37
C ALA A 66 -12.84 6.71 -17.77
N PRO A 67 -13.60 6.37 -18.83
CA PRO A 67 -13.16 6.58 -20.21
C PRO A 67 -12.69 8.02 -20.42
N HIS A 68 -11.54 8.20 -21.06
CA HIS A 68 -10.95 9.51 -21.38
C HIS A 68 -10.52 10.35 -20.17
N CYS A 69 -10.39 9.77 -18.97
CA CYS A 69 -9.85 10.47 -17.80
C CYS A 69 -8.68 9.71 -17.18
N ASP A 70 -7.50 10.31 -17.27
CA ASP A 70 -6.24 9.74 -16.73
C ASP A 70 -5.79 10.40 -15.43
N GLN A 71 -6.68 11.16 -14.77
CA GLN A 71 -6.37 11.88 -13.55
C GLN A 71 -5.90 10.92 -12.45
N ILE A 72 -4.68 11.14 -11.96
CA ILE A 72 -4.18 10.53 -10.72
C ILE A 72 -4.85 11.25 -9.55
N TRP A 73 -5.23 10.48 -8.53
CA TRP A 73 -5.82 11.03 -7.30
C TRP A 73 -4.99 12.22 -6.80
N ASN A 74 -5.66 13.27 -6.34
CA ASN A 74 -5.01 14.43 -5.76
C ASN A 74 -5.84 14.98 -4.60
N LEU A 75 -5.38 16.03 -3.94
CA LEU A 75 -6.03 16.59 -2.75
C LEU A 75 -7.40 17.23 -3.02
N GLN A 76 -7.77 17.47 -4.28
CA GLN A 76 -9.09 17.95 -4.67
C GLN A 76 -10.08 16.78 -4.86
N CYS A 77 -9.58 15.55 -5.04
CA CYS A 77 -10.42 14.36 -5.10
C CYS A 77 -11.04 14.09 -3.73
N GLN A 78 -12.34 13.80 -3.71
CA GLN A 78 -13.02 13.41 -2.48
C GLN A 78 -12.73 11.94 -2.19
N THR A 79 -12.52 11.57 -0.94
CA THR A 79 -12.32 10.17 -0.54
C THR A 79 -13.23 9.83 0.63
N THR A 80 -13.63 8.56 0.71
CA THR A 80 -14.17 7.97 1.94
C THR A 80 -13.19 8.11 3.11
N SER A 81 -13.69 7.92 4.33
CA SER A 81 -12.92 8.05 5.58
C SER A 81 -11.78 7.03 5.77
N VAL A 82 -11.57 6.15 4.78
CA VAL A 82 -10.56 5.08 4.75
C VAL A 82 -9.15 5.65 4.64
N ILE A 83 -8.98 6.68 3.81
CA ILE A 83 -7.71 7.38 3.63
C ILE A 83 -7.84 8.75 4.28
N ARG A 84 -6.90 9.08 5.16
CA ARG A 84 -6.78 10.42 5.76
C ARG A 84 -5.47 11.05 5.34
N ARG A 85 -5.51 12.36 5.08
CA ARG A 85 -4.31 13.13 4.77
C ARG A 85 -3.42 13.21 6.01
N PHE A 86 -2.14 12.91 5.83
CA PHE A 86 -1.13 13.11 6.85
C PHE A 86 -0.31 14.35 6.49
N ALA A 87 -0.73 15.50 7.01
CA ALA A 87 -0.19 16.82 6.65
C ALA A 87 1.16 17.15 7.32
N SER A 88 2.06 16.18 7.44
CA SER A 88 3.41 16.43 7.97
C SER A 88 4.26 17.13 6.91
N LYS A 89 4.70 18.35 7.23
CA LYS A 89 5.72 19.11 6.49
C LYS A 89 7.15 18.82 6.98
N ALA A 90 7.31 17.88 7.91
CA ALA A 90 8.63 17.52 8.39
C ALA A 90 9.40 16.77 7.29
N GLY A 91 10.67 17.11 7.12
CA GLY A 91 11.60 16.30 6.34
C GLY A 91 11.73 14.90 6.92
N ASP A 92 12.21 13.96 6.13
CA ASP A 92 12.42 12.60 6.59
C ASP A 92 13.67 12.48 7.49
N PRO A 93 13.62 11.69 8.58
CA PRO A 93 12.47 10.89 9.02
C PRO A 93 11.39 11.70 9.75
N VAL A 94 10.13 11.37 9.51
CA VAL A 94 8.97 11.97 10.19
C VAL A 94 8.72 11.32 11.54
N ALA A 95 8.62 12.14 12.59
CA ALA A 95 8.17 11.68 13.91
C ALA A 95 6.66 11.48 13.94
N VAL A 96 6.23 10.29 14.37
CA VAL A 96 4.83 9.95 14.64
C VAL A 96 4.70 9.44 16.07
N PRO A 97 3.53 9.60 16.71
CA PRO A 97 3.28 8.99 18.02
C PRO A 97 3.55 7.49 17.98
N ALA A 98 4.22 6.97 19.01
CA ALA A 98 4.32 5.53 19.21
C ALA A 98 2.93 4.98 19.57
N LEU A 99 2.61 3.81 19.01
CA LEU A 99 1.30 3.16 19.16
C LEU A 99 1.30 2.14 20.32
N ASP A 100 2.09 2.38 21.36
CA ASP A 100 2.30 1.44 22.46
C ASP A 100 1.28 1.60 23.61
N GLY A 101 0.86 0.46 24.17
CA GLY A 101 0.22 0.35 25.48
C GLY A 101 -1.23 0.84 25.61
N LEU A 102 -1.48 2.14 25.43
CA LEU A 102 -2.79 2.78 25.61
C LEU A 102 -3.59 2.95 24.31
N HIS A 103 -2.92 2.87 23.15
CA HIS A 103 -3.55 2.88 21.82
C HIS A 103 -3.73 1.47 21.24
N LYS A 104 -3.77 0.44 22.12
CA LYS A 104 -4.00 -0.96 21.71
C LYS A 104 -5.30 -1.13 20.91
N GLN A 105 -6.20 -0.14 20.92
CA GLN A 105 -7.06 0.19 19.79
C GLN A 105 -7.11 1.72 19.64
N PRO A 106 -6.98 2.27 18.42
CA PRO A 106 -8.15 2.32 17.54
C PRO A 106 -7.75 2.08 16.07
N GLU A 107 -7.70 0.80 15.68
CA GLU A 107 -7.72 0.36 14.27
C GLU A 107 -6.58 0.90 13.37
N HIS A 108 -5.34 0.76 13.82
CA HIS A 108 -4.14 0.56 12.96
C HIS A 108 -3.93 1.56 11.81
N ILE A 109 -3.17 2.61 12.10
CA ILE A 109 -2.78 3.63 11.13
C ILE A 109 -1.39 3.31 10.55
N PRO A 110 -1.29 2.60 9.42
CA PRO A 110 -0.10 2.63 8.59
C PRO A 110 -0.07 3.98 7.87
N TYR A 111 1.11 4.56 7.83
CA TYR A 111 1.34 5.71 6.97
C TYR A 111 1.77 5.20 5.61
N PHE A 112 1.38 5.92 4.57
CA PHE A 112 1.80 5.62 3.21
C PHE A 112 1.93 6.92 2.42
N CYS A 113 2.68 6.87 1.33
CA CYS A 113 2.77 7.94 0.35
C CYS A 113 2.27 7.44 -1.00
N MET A 114 2.09 8.35 -1.93
CA MET A 114 1.66 8.01 -3.28
C MET A 114 2.53 8.71 -4.31
N CYS A 115 3.01 7.96 -5.30
CA CYS A 115 3.74 8.50 -6.43
C CYS A 115 2.86 9.47 -7.22
N SER A 116 3.30 10.72 -7.36
CA SER A 116 2.59 11.75 -8.14
C SER A 116 2.54 11.45 -9.64
N GLY A 117 3.51 10.69 -10.16
CA GLY A 117 3.62 10.38 -11.59
C GLY A 117 2.74 9.23 -12.06
N CYS A 118 2.58 8.17 -11.26
CA CYS A 118 1.78 7.01 -11.65
C CYS A 118 0.63 6.67 -10.69
N GLY A 119 0.57 7.22 -9.48
CA GLY A 119 -0.46 6.90 -8.50
C GLY A 119 -0.24 5.61 -7.72
N GLN A 120 0.94 4.97 -7.85
CA GLN A 120 1.32 3.83 -7.01
C GLN A 120 1.45 4.27 -5.55
N THR A 121 0.93 3.48 -4.62
CA THR A 121 1.01 3.77 -3.17
C THR A 121 2.14 2.98 -2.52
N TRP A 122 2.79 3.53 -1.50
CA TRP A 122 3.93 2.91 -0.82
C TRP A 122 3.83 3.11 0.69
N ARG A 123 3.94 2.03 1.47
CA ARG A 123 3.93 2.13 2.94
C ARG A 123 5.18 2.86 3.43
N ALA A 124 5.00 3.64 4.49
CA ALA A 124 6.10 4.22 5.24
C ALA A 124 6.99 3.12 5.81
N GLN A 125 8.28 3.39 5.87
CA GLN A 125 9.28 2.42 6.36
C GLN A 125 9.80 2.88 7.72
N LYS A 126 10.31 1.96 8.53
CA LYS A 126 10.93 2.32 9.82
C LYS A 126 12.24 3.05 9.58
N ALA A 127 12.46 4.19 10.25
CA ALA A 127 13.74 4.88 10.18
C ALA A 127 14.86 4.03 10.82
N THR A 128 15.99 3.94 10.12
CA THR A 128 17.19 3.21 10.56
C THR A 128 17.89 3.93 11.71
N LYS A 129 18.78 3.22 12.45
CA LYS A 129 19.54 3.81 13.58
C LYS A 129 20.28 5.11 13.20
N ILE A 130 20.85 5.17 11.98
CA ILE A 130 21.57 6.36 11.48
C ILE A 130 20.63 7.56 11.32
N GLN A 131 19.43 7.33 10.78
CA GLN A 131 18.42 8.38 10.63
C GLN A 131 17.92 8.88 11.99
N LYS A 132 17.81 7.98 12.99
CA LYS A 132 17.47 8.36 14.38
C LYS A 132 18.53 9.29 14.99
N LEU A 133 19.82 9.04 14.72
CA LEU A 133 20.91 9.88 15.21
C LEU A 133 20.84 11.30 14.61
N LYS A 134 20.57 11.43 13.31
CA LYS A 134 20.37 12.74 12.67
C LYS A 134 19.20 13.52 13.28
N ALA A 135 18.08 12.85 13.59
CA ALA A 135 16.94 13.48 14.24
C ALA A 135 17.23 13.91 15.69
N LYS A 136 18.06 13.16 16.42
CA LYS A 136 18.48 13.51 17.79
C LYS A 136 19.29 14.81 17.83
N VAL A 137 20.26 14.96 16.92
CA VAL A 137 21.08 16.18 16.81
C VAL A 137 20.22 17.43 16.59
N TYR A 138 19.11 17.32 15.85
CA TYR A 138 18.19 18.44 15.64
C TYR A 138 17.43 18.84 16.91
N LYS A 139 17.02 17.88 17.74
CA LYS A 139 16.33 18.18 19.02
C LYS A 139 17.26 18.86 20.03
N ASP A 140 18.51 18.40 20.12
CA ASP A 140 19.49 18.93 21.08
C ASP A 140 19.79 20.42 20.81
N ARG A 141 19.75 20.85 19.55
CA ARG A 141 19.87 22.27 19.15
C ARG A 141 18.68 23.14 19.52
N ARG A 142 17.50 22.57 19.75
CA ARG A 142 16.27 23.33 20.09
C ARG A 142 16.07 23.43 21.59
N ALA A 143 16.61 22.48 22.36
CA ALA A 143 16.59 22.50 23.82
C ALA A 143 17.48 23.62 24.42
N SER A 144 18.45 24.14 23.67
CA SER A 144 19.28 25.27 24.12
C SER A 144 18.53 26.61 24.19
N ASP A 145 17.28 26.70 23.69
CA ASP A 145 16.48 27.94 23.69
C ASP A 145 15.63 28.14 24.97
N GLY A 146 15.89 27.39 26.04
CA GLY A 146 15.52 27.80 27.40
C GLY A 146 14.05 27.69 27.81
N VAL A 147 13.26 26.80 27.20
CA VAL A 147 11.89 26.51 27.68
C VAL A 147 11.92 25.34 28.67
N GLU A 148 12.18 25.63 29.93
CA GLU A 148 12.06 24.67 31.04
C GLU A 148 10.58 24.49 31.41
N GLY A 149 10.00 23.40 30.93
CA GLY A 149 8.72 22.89 31.42
C GLY A 149 8.68 21.38 31.20
N ASP A 150 8.34 20.64 32.25
CA ASP A 150 8.22 19.18 32.23
C ASP A 150 6.98 18.73 31.43
N VAL A 151 7.01 18.94 30.12
CA VAL A 151 6.02 18.38 29.21
C VAL A 151 6.44 16.93 28.93
N GLN A 152 5.67 15.96 29.43
CA GLN A 152 5.83 14.57 29.02
C GLN A 152 5.50 14.44 27.53
N ILE A 153 6.55 14.39 26.69
CA ILE A 153 6.40 14.11 25.27
C ILE A 153 6.15 12.60 25.12
N PRO A 154 5.04 12.17 24.47
CA PRO A 154 4.79 10.75 24.24
C PRO A 154 5.95 10.11 23.45
N GLU A 155 6.20 8.81 23.66
CA GLU A 155 7.21 8.09 22.88
C GLU A 155 6.92 8.30 21.38
N GLN A 156 7.96 8.60 20.60
CA GLN A 156 7.85 8.86 19.17
C GLN A 156 8.51 7.73 18.38
N ARG A 157 7.87 7.30 17.31
CA ARG A 157 8.48 6.48 16.26
C ARG A 157 8.91 7.38 15.11
N LEU A 158 10.01 7.01 14.46
CA LEU A 158 10.52 7.71 13.28
C LEU A 158 10.22 6.86 12.05
N LEU A 159 9.49 7.44 11.12
CA LEU A 159 9.14 6.85 9.82
C LEU A 159 9.94 7.54 8.71
N ARG A 160 10.16 6.83 7.61
CA ARG A 160 10.78 7.38 6.40
C ARG A 160 9.89 7.10 5.19
N PHE A 161 9.90 8.02 4.25
CA PHE A 161 9.33 7.83 2.92
C PHE A 161 10.37 8.08 1.80
N GLU A 162 11.38 8.91 2.07
CA GLU A 162 12.49 9.24 1.17
C GLU A 162 13.23 7.99 0.65
N GLY A 163 13.68 8.07 -0.61
CA GLY A 163 14.44 7.02 -1.28
C GLY A 163 13.56 5.87 -1.80
N THR A 164 12.24 6.02 -1.74
CA THR A 164 11.32 5.07 -2.38
C THR A 164 11.39 5.22 -3.90
N GLU A 165 11.82 4.17 -4.59
CA GLU A 165 11.91 4.13 -6.05
C GLU A 165 10.62 3.53 -6.63
N CYS A 166 9.88 4.33 -7.38
CA CYS A 166 8.67 3.85 -8.04
C CYS A 166 9.00 3.06 -9.30
N ALA A 167 8.17 2.07 -9.64
CA ALA A 167 8.26 1.34 -10.91
C ALA A 167 8.21 2.24 -12.17
N CYS A 168 7.67 3.47 -12.06
CA CYS A 168 7.68 4.44 -13.16
C CYS A 168 8.98 5.28 -13.23
N GLY A 169 10.01 4.94 -12.45
CA GLY A 169 11.28 5.65 -12.37
C GLY A 169 11.28 6.90 -11.47
N ALA A 170 10.13 7.27 -10.90
CA ALA A 170 10.06 8.41 -9.98
C ALA A 170 10.67 8.02 -8.63
N VAL A 171 11.62 8.81 -8.15
CA VAL A 171 12.19 8.66 -6.80
C VAL A 171 11.50 9.64 -5.86
N GLN A 172 11.09 9.15 -4.70
CA GLN A 172 10.49 10.03 -3.69
C GLN A 172 11.56 10.88 -3.01
N ASP A 173 11.48 12.18 -3.26
CA ASP A 173 12.06 13.20 -2.38
C ASP A 173 11.10 13.48 -1.20
N ALA A 174 11.66 13.86 -0.04
CA ALA A 174 10.96 13.97 1.23
C ALA A 174 9.63 14.75 1.11
N ASP A 175 9.60 15.84 0.33
CA ASP A 175 8.48 16.78 0.33
C ASP A 175 7.57 16.71 -0.90
N THR A 176 7.85 15.81 -1.85
CA THR A 176 7.18 15.84 -3.17
C THR A 176 5.94 14.97 -3.25
N TRP A 177 5.93 13.84 -2.55
CA TRP A 177 4.81 12.89 -2.62
C TRP A 177 3.82 13.14 -1.48
N PRO A 178 2.51 13.16 -1.76
CA PRO A 178 1.53 13.34 -0.71
C PRO A 178 1.52 12.13 0.23
N ARG A 179 1.40 12.42 1.53
CA ARG A 179 1.45 11.44 2.62
C ARG A 179 0.07 11.26 3.24
N PHE A 180 -0.22 10.03 3.65
CA PHE A 180 -1.53 9.59 4.10
C PHE A 180 -1.44 8.60 5.24
N SER A 181 -2.60 8.29 5.77
CA SER A 181 -2.81 7.32 6.83
C SER A 181 -4.05 6.48 6.50
N ILE A 182 -4.01 5.18 6.77
CA ILE A 182 -5.17 4.29 6.58
C ILE A 182 -5.94 4.20 7.90
N ARG A 183 -7.26 4.25 7.84
CA ARG A 183 -8.11 4.22 9.04
C ARG A 183 -8.16 2.86 9.71
N HIS A 184 -8.08 1.77 8.95
CA HIS A 184 -8.01 0.39 9.43
C HIS A 184 -7.18 -0.43 8.44
N ASP A 185 -6.01 -0.86 8.87
CA ASP A 185 -5.14 -1.70 8.07
C ASP A 185 -5.12 -3.15 8.56
N PRO A 186 -5.81 -4.06 7.85
CA PRO A 186 -5.91 -5.46 8.28
C PRO A 186 -4.57 -6.20 8.19
N ALA A 187 -3.60 -5.72 7.40
CA ALA A 187 -2.26 -6.33 7.35
C ALA A 187 -1.29 -5.74 8.37
N PHE A 188 -1.64 -4.63 9.03
CA PHE A 188 -0.77 -4.05 10.05
C PHE A 188 -0.65 -5.01 11.23
N ARG A 189 0.59 -5.36 11.57
CA ARG A 189 0.93 -6.11 12.77
C ARG A 189 2.10 -5.39 13.45
N LEU A 190 1.98 -5.14 14.75
CA LEU A 190 3.11 -4.72 15.59
C LEU A 190 4.06 -5.91 15.71
N GLY A 191 5.00 -6.04 14.77
CA GLY A 191 6.07 -7.03 14.84
C GLY A 191 7.20 -6.62 15.78
N ASP A 192 8.06 -7.60 16.12
CA ASP A 192 9.26 -7.38 16.93
C ASP A 192 10.21 -6.36 16.29
N ALA A 193 11.06 -5.75 17.11
CA ALA A 193 11.85 -4.56 16.79
C ALA A 193 12.74 -4.63 15.54
N ALA A 194 12.93 -5.82 14.95
CA ALA A 194 13.77 -6.08 13.78
C ALA A 194 13.07 -5.90 12.42
N SER A 195 11.74 -5.90 12.34
CA SER A 195 11.04 -5.77 11.05
C SER A 195 11.14 -4.34 10.52
N VAL A 196 11.72 -4.19 9.33
CA VAL A 196 11.94 -2.92 8.60
C VAL A 196 10.60 -2.28 8.18
N TYR A 197 9.56 -3.10 8.14
CA TYR A 197 8.15 -2.75 7.94
C TYR A 197 7.30 -3.54 8.92
N TYR A 198 6.17 -2.98 9.33
CA TYR A 198 5.16 -3.67 10.15
C TYR A 198 4.32 -4.65 9.31
N TYR A 199 4.99 -5.55 8.59
CA TYR A 199 4.39 -6.70 7.91
C TYR A 199 5.11 -7.96 8.39
N LEU A 200 4.34 -8.97 8.79
CA LEU A 200 4.79 -10.36 8.79
C LEU A 200 4.34 -10.93 7.44
N PRO A 201 5.24 -11.49 6.60
CA PRO A 201 4.78 -12.41 5.56
C PRO A 201 3.87 -13.45 6.22
N ARG A 202 2.71 -13.70 5.62
CA ARG A 202 1.95 -14.92 5.96
C ARG A 202 2.93 -16.07 5.74
N GLU A 203 3.33 -16.75 6.81
CA GLU A 203 3.90 -18.08 6.65
C GLU A 203 2.78 -18.94 6.03
N GLU A 204 3.11 -19.53 4.87
CA GLU A 204 2.26 -20.49 4.17
C GLU A 204 2.07 -21.77 4.99
#